data_AF-A0A957EFT0-F1
#
_entry.id   AF-A0A957EFT0-F1
#
_cell.length_a   1.000
_cell.length_b   1.000
_cell.length_c   1.000
_cell.angle_alpha   90.00
_cell.angle_beta   90.00
_cell.angle_gamma   90.00
#
_symmetry.space_group_name_H-M   'P 1'
#
loop_
_entity.id
_entity.type
_entity.pdbx_description
1 polymer ?
#
loop_
_entity_poly.entity_id
_entity_poly.type
_entity_poly.pdbx_seq_one_letter_code
_entity_poly.pdbx_strand_id
1 'polypeptide(L)' 'MLSELTLPHGTLQLPVFLPDGTQGVVRTLDARDVAEAHIQAVQMNVFHLMQRPGSSTIQALGGLHQMAGWSRPIFTD' A
#
# COMPACT_ATOMS: atom_id res chain seq x y z
N MET A 1 4.59 -25.41 3.05
CA MET A 1 4.13 -24.15 2.42
C MET A 1 4.28 -23.04 3.44
N LEU A 2 4.69 -21.85 3.02
CA LEU A 2 4.65 -20.67 3.90
C LEU A 2 3.18 -20.28 4.11
N SER A 3 2.73 -20.26 5.36
CA SER A 3 1.40 -19.79 5.75
C SER A 3 1.39 -18.33 6.17
N GLU A 4 2.56 -17.76 6.46
CA GLU A 4 2.69 -16.43 7.03
C GLU A 4 3.95 -15.74 6.49
N LEU A 5 3.85 -14.42 6.28
CA LEU A 5 4.96 -13.57 5.86
C LEU A 5 5.04 -12.33 6.76
N THR A 6 6.11 -12.22 7.55
CA THR A 6 6.35 -11.08 8.45
C THR A 6 7.15 -9.99 7.74
N LEU A 7 6.64 -8.76 7.78
CA LEU A 7 7.22 -7.56 7.17
C LEU A 7 7.33 -6.43 8.21
N PRO A 8 8.11 -5.37 7.94
CA PRO A 8 8.28 -4.27 8.90
C PRO A 8 6.97 -3.58 9.32
N HIS A 9 5.95 -3.59 8.46
CA HIS A 9 4.66 -2.93 8.68
C HIS A 9 3.52 -3.91 8.99
N GLY A 10 3.82 -5.16 9.32
CA GLY A 10 2.83 -6.16 9.72
C GLY A 10 3.08 -7.53 9.12
N THR A 11 2.18 -8.45 9.44
CA THR A 11 2.28 -9.86 9.06
C THR A 11 1.10 -10.25 8.19
N LEU A 12 1.35 -11.03 7.14
CA LEU A 12 0.36 -11.46 6.17
C LEU A 12 0.10 -12.95 6.28
N GLN A 13 -1.17 -13.36 6.37
CA GLN A 13 -1.58 -14.75 6.22
C GLN A 13 -1.73 -15.10 4.74
N LEU A 14 -1.02 -16.14 4.30
CA LEU A 14 -0.99 -16.60 2.91
C LEU A 14 -1.99 -17.75 2.69
N PRO A 15 -2.67 -17.80 1.52
CA PRO A 15 -2.64 -16.83 0.43
C PRO A 15 -3.36 -15.52 0.80
N VAL A 16 -2.87 -14.41 0.26
CA VAL A 16 -3.43 -13.06 0.51
C VAL A 16 -3.77 -12.37 -0.81
N PHE A 17 -4.89 -11.65 -0.82
CA PHE A 17 -5.25 -10.75 -1.90
C PHE A 17 -4.67 -9.35 -1.65
N LEU A 18 -4.06 -8.75 -2.68
CA LEU A 18 -3.49 -7.40 -2.65
C LEU A 18 -4.23 -6.53 -3.67
N PRO A 19 -5.11 -5.62 -3.27
CA PRO A 19 -5.74 -4.69 -4.21
C PRO A 19 -4.70 -3.72 -4.78
N ASP A 20 -4.84 -3.39 -6.07
CA ASP A 20 -4.01 -2.39 -6.75
C ASP A 20 -4.41 -0.96 -6.33
N GLY A 21 -3.40 -0.19 -5.97
CA GLY A 21 -3.45 1.22 -5.62
C GLY A 21 -2.68 2.03 -6.64
N THR A 22 -3.16 2.06 -7.89
CA THR A 22 -2.49 2.64 -9.07
C THR A 22 -1.85 4.01 -8.81
N GLN A 23 -2.47 4.88 -8.00
CA GLN A 23 -1.98 6.24 -7.70
C GLN A 23 -1.75 6.46 -6.21
N GLY A 24 -1.36 5.41 -5.49
CA GLY A 24 -1.18 5.46 -4.02
C GLY A 24 -2.47 5.32 -3.22
N VAL A 25 -3.60 5.05 -3.89
CA VAL A 25 -4.92 4.82 -3.28
C VAL A 25 -5.65 3.70 -4.01
N VAL A 26 -6.43 2.91 -3.30
CA VAL A 26 -7.39 1.99 -3.90
C VAL A 26 -8.54 2.82 -4.46
N ARG A 27 -8.89 2.61 -5.74
CA ARG A 27 -9.89 3.44 -6.42
C ARG A 27 -11.19 3.49 -5.60
N THR A 28 -11.71 4.70 -5.38
CA THR A 28 -12.95 5.02 -4.64
C THR A 28 -12.94 4.78 -3.13
N LEU A 29 -11.85 4.28 -2.55
CA LEU A 29 -11.75 3.96 -1.13
C LEU A 29 -10.64 4.77 -0.47
N ASP A 30 -10.86 5.23 0.76
CA ASP A 30 -9.78 5.73 1.58
C ASP A 30 -9.08 4.60 2.35
N ALA A 31 -7.97 4.90 3.04
CA ALA A 31 -7.21 3.91 3.78
C ALA A 31 -8.01 3.24 4.91
N ARG A 32 -9.00 3.93 5.49
CA ARG A 32 -9.88 3.39 6.53
C ARG A 32 -10.85 2.39 5.93
N ASP A 33 -11.49 2.70 4.80
CA ASP A 33 -12.38 1.77 4.10
C ASP A 33 -11.64 0.46 3.77
N VAL A 34 -10.41 0.56 3.25
CA VAL A 34 -9.58 -0.60 2.91
C VAL A 34 -9.21 -1.41 4.17
N ALA A 35 -8.94 -0.75 5.29
CA ALA A 35 -8.63 -1.41 6.55
C ALA A 35 -9.84 -2.13 7.15
N GLU A 36 -11.03 -1.52 7.07
CA GLU A 36 -12.32 -2.08 7.51
C GLU A 36 -12.75 -3.27 6.63
N ALA A 37 -12.34 -3.30 5.36
CA ALA A 37 -12.49 -4.45 4.46
C ALA A 37 -11.52 -5.62 4.76
N HIS A 38 -10.78 -5.59 5.87
CA HIS A 38 -9.82 -6.61 6.29
C HIS A 38 -8.66 -6.87 5.31
N ILE A 39 -8.33 -5.90 4.45
CA ILE A 39 -7.17 -5.99 3.56
C ILE A 39 -5.87 -5.91 4.37
N GLN A 40 -5.01 -6.92 4.22
CA GLN A 40 -3.78 -7.01 5.01
C GLN A 40 -2.64 -6.18 4.42
N ALA A 41 -2.61 -6.00 3.09
CA ALA A 41 -1.62 -5.21 2.38
C ALA A 41 -2.16 -4.75 1.02
N VAL A 42 -1.51 -3.75 0.43
CA VAL A 42 -1.87 -3.21 -0.89
C VAL A 42 -0.67 -3.25 -1.82
N GLN A 43 -0.92 -3.34 -3.13
CA GLN A 43 0.11 -3.12 -4.14
C GLN A 43 -0.04 -1.70 -4.69
N MET A 44 1.06 -0.98 -4.90
CA MET A 44 1.05 0.36 -5.48
C MET A 44 2.01 0.44 -6.65
N ASN A 45 1.52 0.95 -7.78
CA ASN A 45 2.29 0.95 -9.01
C ASN A 45 3.30 2.10 -9.06
N VAL A 46 4.59 1.78 -9.20
CA VAL A 46 5.69 2.76 -9.20
C VAL A 46 5.66 3.64 -10.44
N PHE A 47 5.29 3.10 -11.61
CA PHE A 47 5.24 3.87 -12.86
C PHE A 47 4.33 5.09 -12.74
N HIS A 48 3.16 4.93 -12.13
CA HIS A 48 2.22 6.03 -11.90
C HIS A 48 2.69 6.97 -10.78
N LEU A 49 3.14 6.42 -9.65
CA LEU A 49 3.64 7.21 -8.51
C LEU A 49 4.79 8.15 -8.91
N MET A 50 5.70 7.67 -9.77
CA MET A 50 6.85 8.45 -10.24
C MET A 50 6.47 9.54 -11.25
N GLN A 51 5.41 9.34 -12.03
CA GLN A 51 4.89 10.39 -12.91
C GLN A 51 4.12 11.46 -12.15
N ARG A 52 3.25 11.03 -11.22
CA ARG A 52 2.45 11.90 -10.36
C ARG A 52 2.15 11.15 -9.06
N PRO A 53 2.52 11.67 -7.89
CA PRO A 53 3.05 13.01 -7.62
C PRO A 53 4.58 13.15 -7.74
N GLY A 54 5.31 12.06 -8.02
CA GLY A 54 6.76 12.02 -8.08
C GLY A 54 7.43 11.74 -6.73
N SER A 55 8.63 11.15 -6.75
CA SER A 55 9.35 10.71 -5.55
C SER A 55 9.68 11.84 -4.58
N SER A 56 10.05 13.03 -5.07
CA SER A 56 10.37 14.19 -4.23
C SER A 56 9.15 14.63 -3.41
N THR A 57 7.97 14.65 -4.02
CA THR A 57 6.71 14.96 -3.34
C THR A 57 6.36 13.89 -2.31
N ILE A 58 6.48 12.60 -2.67
CA ILE A 58 6.24 11.48 -1.74
C ILE A 58 7.16 11.60 -0.52
N GLN A 59 8.43 11.92 -0.74
CA GLN A 59 9.41 12.10 0.34
C GLN A 59 9.08 13.32 1.22
N ALA A 60 8.69 14.44 0.62
CA ALA A 60 8.28 15.64 1.34
C ALA A 60 7.02 15.43 2.20
N LEU A 61 6.14 14.50 1.78
CA LEU A 61 4.95 14.08 2.52
C LEU A 61 5.23 12.99 3.57
N GLY A 62 6.50 12.69 3.88
CA GLY A 62 6.87 11.71 4.90
C GLY A 62 6.89 10.26 4.43
N GLY A 63 6.94 10.04 3.11
CA GLY A 63 7.03 8.72 2.50
C GLY A 63 5.66 8.13 2.13
N LEU A 64 5.69 6.99 1.43
CA LEU A 64 4.52 6.39 0.80
C LEU A 64 3.40 6.01 1.80
N HIS A 65 3.77 5.47 2.96
CA HIS A 65 2.81 5.15 4.03
C HIS A 65 2.10 6.39 4.57
N GLN A 66 2.83 7.48 4.87
CA GLN A 66 2.21 8.73 5.34
C GLN A 66 1.34 9.37 4.27
N MET A 67 1.82 9.46 3.03
CA MET A 67 1.06 10.03 1.92
C MET A 67 -0.26 9.28 1.68
N ALA A 68 -0.23 7.95 1.72
CA ALA A 68 -1.40 7.12 1.48
C ALA A 68 -2.32 6.97 2.71
N GLY A 69 -1.88 7.43 3.89
CA GLY A 69 -2.57 7.18 5.16
C GLY A 69 -2.65 5.69 5.52
N TRP A 70 -1.79 4.85 4.95
CA TRP A 70 -1.82 3.40 5.10
C TRP A 70 -0.65 2.92 5.96
N SER A 71 -0.94 2.21 7.04
CA SER A 71 0.06 1.76 8.03
C SER A 71 0.42 0.28 7.95
N ARG A 72 -0.24 -0.49 7.07
CA ARG A 72 0.06 -1.91 6.84
C ARG A 72 1.01 -2.06 5.64
N PRO A 73 1.50 -3.27 5.30
CA PRO A 73 2.47 -3.42 4.24
C PRO A 73 1.97 -2.89 2.88
N ILE A 74 2.92 -2.31 2.15
CA ILE A 74 2.79 -1.85 0.77
C ILE A 74 3.79 -2.64 -0.07
N PHE A 75 3.33 -3.23 -1.15
CA PHE A 75 4.17 -3.79 -2.20
C PHE A 75 4.24 -2.81 -3.35
N THR A 76 5.44 -2.54 -3.84
CA THR A 76 5.66 -1.74 -5.05
C THR A 76 6.24 -2.62 -6.14
N ASP A 77 5.85 -2.41 -7.40
CA ASP A 77 6.38 -3.12 -8.57
C ASP A 77 7.63 -2.45 -9.17
#